data_AF-A0A0M8SP34-F1
#
_entry.id   AF-A0A0M8SP34-F1
#
_cell.length_a   1.000
_cell.length_b   1.000
_cell.length_c   1.000
_cell.angle_alpha   90.00
_cell.angle_beta   90.00
_cell.angle_gamma   90.00
#
_symmetry.space_group_name_H-M   'P 1'
#
loop_
_entity.id
_entity.type
_entity.pdbx_description
1 polymer ?
#
loop_
_entity_poly.entity_id
_entity_poly.type
_entity_poly.pdbx_seq_one_letter_code
_entity_poly.pdbx_strand_id
1 'polypeptide(L)'
;MPEDVFGAALPESELPSRKFQLTDKDQRSVSERVRDCLDYPLLYEMAELLPAPSAAGCPREYPAIVYLIMAALTPVTKSKRSTAGLLASPQEWRRVRAGVRRHLGRRVAAQLPLDAPSRGQYHYAVGKLLVPSIDLLEEEFRRYATQQALVQGLFPAGVHKVWSRPERRQLLVGDATVPKAPSKSRLRETVDPVTGELRNHRVDPAARDYYENGEKAKRLVRGTKWFFASGRDDGYWTRVILSFAHVAGGAYGDEAAVAVRQFTLLKSELVDCMGVVYDGAFRGVHRDALARQGLLAVNKQHGSVVPVFYERVTACRRGHSLWCDQGRIAESVRLDDGTRILEPVPVTKLEHRAGVSKSRWYHVLLIPCRHGSHEFRVPVGITTTPADRALRGIDGRPLKSDSQRGFHRAELLQQIPEPTLSHQLVYPYRSDSESVHSQFDLSLWNRRMIAYGVERQKVFVLGFALSQNATSHQVFRARQNAQQVSATA
;
A
#
# COMPACT_ATOMS: atom_id res chain seq x y z
N MET A 1 -32.64 -1.70 -21.32
CA MET A 1 -31.24 -1.21 -21.30
C MET A 1 -30.32 -2.42 -21.29
N PRO A 2 -29.23 -2.46 -22.07
CA PRO A 2 -28.23 -3.50 -21.91
C PRO A 2 -27.61 -3.46 -20.51
N GLU A 3 -27.26 -4.62 -19.96
CA GLU A 3 -26.59 -4.69 -18.66
C GLU A 3 -25.22 -4.01 -18.70
N ASP A 4 -25.01 -3.09 -17.77
CA ASP A 4 -23.70 -2.50 -17.51
C ASP A 4 -22.92 -3.43 -16.57
N VAL A 5 -21.76 -3.91 -17.01
CA VAL A 5 -20.88 -4.80 -16.24
C VAL A 5 -20.49 -4.22 -14.90
N PHE A 6 -20.39 -2.89 -14.80
CA PHE A 6 -20.02 -2.21 -13.57
C PHE A 6 -21.20 -2.02 -12.61
N GLY A 7 -22.44 -2.13 -13.10
CA GLY A 7 -23.68 -1.93 -12.34
C GLY A 7 -23.95 -0.47 -11.94
N ALA A 8 -25.23 -0.17 -11.69
CA ALA A 8 -25.66 1.13 -11.17
C ALA A 8 -25.28 1.29 -9.70
N ALA A 9 -24.74 2.45 -9.35
CA ALA A 9 -24.43 2.80 -7.97
C ALA A 9 -25.68 2.69 -7.06
N LEU A 10 -25.52 2.06 -5.90
CA LEU A 10 -26.56 1.99 -4.88
C LEU A 10 -26.60 3.28 -4.05
N PRO A 11 -27.78 3.69 -3.55
CA PRO A 11 -27.91 4.73 -2.53
C PRO A 11 -27.13 4.37 -1.26
N GLU A 12 -26.67 5.38 -0.52
CA GLU A 12 -25.86 5.17 0.69
C GLU A 12 -26.59 4.34 1.77
N SER A 13 -27.93 4.44 1.84
CA SER A 13 -28.77 3.66 2.75
C SER A 13 -28.82 2.16 2.44
N GLU A 14 -28.51 1.76 1.21
CA GLU A 14 -28.52 0.38 0.76
C GLU A 14 -27.11 -0.25 0.79
N LEU A 15 -26.09 0.53 1.12
CA LEU A 15 -24.74 0.01 1.23
C LEU A 15 -24.62 -0.90 2.46
N PRO A 16 -24.05 -2.11 2.33
CA PRO A 16 -23.86 -2.99 3.46
C PRO A 16 -22.99 -2.31 4.52
N SER A 17 -23.35 -2.50 5.80
CA SER A 17 -22.52 -2.05 6.92
C SER A 17 -21.16 -2.75 6.87
N ARG A 18 -20.10 -1.96 6.73
CA ARG A 18 -18.73 -2.46 6.51
C ARG A 18 -17.84 -2.38 7.74
N LYS A 19 -18.37 -1.88 8.87
CA LYS A 19 -17.65 -1.89 10.15
C LYS A 19 -17.70 -3.31 10.72
N PHE A 20 -16.68 -4.10 10.43
CA PHE A 20 -16.45 -5.32 11.19
C PHE A 20 -16.15 -4.92 12.64
N GLN A 21 -17.05 -5.23 13.56
CA GLN A 21 -16.75 -5.10 14.99
C GLN A 21 -15.76 -6.20 15.36
N LEU A 22 -14.57 -5.78 15.77
CA LEU A 22 -13.58 -6.70 16.34
C LEU A 22 -14.18 -7.38 17.56
N THR A 23 -14.19 -8.71 17.55
CA THR A 23 -14.47 -9.47 18.77
C THR A 23 -13.19 -9.61 19.58
N ASP A 24 -13.29 -9.89 20.88
CA ASP A 24 -12.10 -10.12 21.72
C ASP A 24 -11.25 -11.31 21.22
N LYS A 25 -11.88 -12.29 20.55
CA LYS A 25 -11.19 -13.43 19.93
C LYS A 25 -10.36 -13.04 18.70
N ASP A 26 -10.66 -11.91 18.08
CA ASP A 26 -9.87 -11.36 16.97
C ASP A 26 -8.69 -10.52 17.47
N GLN A 27 -8.64 -10.18 18.76
CA GLN A 27 -7.55 -9.39 19.32
C GLN A 27 -6.37 -10.29 19.67
N ARG A 28 -5.15 -9.78 19.44
CA ARG A 28 -3.92 -10.48 19.80
C ARG A 28 -3.22 -9.72 20.89
N SER A 29 -3.05 -10.36 22.04
CA SER A 29 -2.41 -9.77 23.23
C SER A 29 -0.93 -9.44 22.96
N VAL A 30 -0.35 -8.57 23.79
CA VAL A 30 1.09 -8.26 23.72
C VAL A 30 1.94 -9.53 23.84
N SER A 31 1.58 -10.44 24.74
CA SER A 31 2.29 -11.71 24.95
C SER A 31 2.27 -12.62 23.72
N GLU A 32 1.12 -12.71 23.04
CA GLU A 32 0.99 -13.46 21.79
C GLU A 32 1.81 -12.82 20.68
N ARG A 33 1.73 -11.50 20.50
CA ARG A 33 2.51 -10.77 19.49
C ARG A 33 4.02 -10.87 19.72
N VAL A 34 4.46 -10.92 20.97
CA VAL A 34 5.87 -11.21 21.32
C VAL A 34 6.24 -12.60 20.84
N ARG A 35 5.43 -13.62 21.17
CA ARG A 35 5.65 -15.00 20.70
C ARG A 35 5.71 -15.07 19.18
N ASP A 36 4.81 -14.37 18.50
CA ASP A 36 4.76 -14.35 17.04
C ASP A 36 6.06 -13.88 16.43
N CYS A 37 6.63 -12.79 16.96
CA CYS A 37 7.91 -12.27 16.51
C CYS A 37 9.04 -13.29 16.78
N LEU A 38 9.06 -13.91 17.96
CA LEU A 38 10.10 -14.91 18.29
C LEU A 38 10.03 -16.16 17.39
N ASP A 39 8.86 -16.51 16.89
CA ASP A 39 8.66 -17.67 16.01
C ASP A 39 8.60 -17.30 14.52
N TYR A 40 8.99 -16.06 14.16
CA TYR A 40 8.95 -15.60 12.77
C TYR A 40 10.28 -15.88 12.05
N PRO A 41 10.31 -16.78 11.04
CA PRO A 41 11.56 -17.24 10.41
C PRO A 41 12.42 -16.13 9.80
N LEU A 42 11.78 -15.14 9.17
CA LEU A 42 12.47 -14.03 8.53
C LEU A 42 13.43 -13.26 9.45
N LEU A 43 13.16 -13.15 10.75
CA LEU A 43 14.10 -12.49 11.66
C LEU A 43 15.44 -13.21 11.73
N TYR A 44 15.40 -14.54 11.65
CA TYR A 44 16.58 -15.41 11.70
C TYR A 44 17.33 -15.37 10.37
N GLU A 45 16.62 -15.44 9.23
CA GLU A 45 17.22 -15.26 7.90
C GLU A 45 17.91 -13.90 7.76
N MET A 46 17.24 -12.82 8.18
CA MET A 46 17.84 -11.48 8.20
C MET A 46 19.07 -11.37 9.10
N ALA A 47 19.15 -12.14 10.18
CA ALA A 47 20.29 -12.10 11.09
C ALA A 47 21.56 -12.63 10.43
N GLU A 48 21.43 -13.56 9.46
CA GLU A 48 22.55 -14.12 8.70
C GLU A 48 23.12 -13.14 7.68
N LEU A 49 22.31 -12.19 7.21
CA LEU A 49 22.74 -11.11 6.31
C LEU A 49 23.57 -10.03 7.01
N LEU A 50 23.55 -10.01 8.34
CA LEU A 50 24.20 -8.97 9.12
C LEU A 50 25.68 -9.33 9.39
N PRO A 51 26.60 -8.36 9.32
CA PRO A 51 28.02 -8.62 9.48
C PRO A 51 28.32 -9.23 10.85
N ALA A 52 29.21 -10.22 10.89
CA ALA A 52 29.68 -10.82 12.11
C ALA A 52 30.34 -9.78 13.06
N PRO A 53 30.40 -10.04 14.37
CA PRO A 53 31.15 -9.17 15.29
C PRO A 53 32.61 -9.06 14.84
N SER A 54 33.13 -7.83 14.76
CA SER A 54 34.56 -7.59 14.51
C SER A 54 35.38 -8.12 15.67
N ALA A 55 36.51 -8.78 15.38
CA ALA A 55 37.51 -9.17 16.38
C ALA A 55 38.29 -7.97 16.94
N ALA A 56 38.32 -6.85 16.21
CA ALA A 56 38.96 -5.61 16.62
C ALA A 56 37.95 -4.57 17.13
N GLY A 57 38.34 -3.82 18.17
CA GLY A 57 37.51 -2.78 18.79
C GLY A 57 36.68 -3.29 19.98
N CYS A 58 35.52 -2.66 20.23
CA CYS A 58 34.56 -3.13 21.23
C CYS A 58 33.54 -4.05 20.55
N PRO A 59 33.72 -5.38 20.60
CA PRO A 59 32.82 -6.32 19.94
C PRO A 59 31.42 -6.23 20.51
N ARG A 60 30.42 -6.47 19.67
CA ARG A 60 29.02 -6.53 20.14
C ARG A 60 28.85 -7.79 21.00
N GLU A 61 28.27 -7.61 22.17
CA GLU A 61 28.06 -8.68 23.15
C GLU A 61 26.95 -9.67 22.74
N TYR A 62 25.98 -9.22 21.93
CA TYR A 62 24.86 -10.05 21.49
C TYR A 62 24.92 -10.31 19.97
N PRO A 63 24.46 -11.48 19.52
CA PRO A 63 24.34 -11.76 18.09
C PRO A 63 23.27 -10.89 17.43
N ALA A 64 23.37 -10.71 16.12
CA ALA A 64 22.54 -9.78 15.36
C ALA A 64 21.03 -10.03 15.51
N ILE A 65 20.61 -11.30 15.60
CA ILE A 65 19.22 -11.72 15.81
C ILE A 65 18.58 -11.05 17.03
N VAL A 66 19.33 -10.84 18.12
CA VAL A 66 18.79 -10.23 19.33
C VAL A 66 18.35 -8.78 19.05
N TYR A 67 19.12 -8.04 18.26
CA TYR A 67 18.79 -6.67 17.90
C TYR A 67 17.64 -6.57 16.89
N LEU A 68 17.52 -7.54 15.98
CA LEU A 68 16.35 -7.66 15.08
C LEU A 68 15.07 -7.99 15.85
N ILE A 69 15.14 -8.92 16.82
CA ILE A 69 14.03 -9.20 17.74
C ILE A 69 13.63 -7.92 18.49
N MET A 70 14.59 -7.19 19.06
CA MET A 70 14.27 -5.91 19.72
C MET A 70 13.62 -4.91 18.76
N ALA A 71 14.07 -4.83 17.50
CA ALA A 71 13.46 -3.97 16.50
C ALA A 71 12.00 -4.35 16.21
N ALA A 72 11.70 -5.64 16.03
CA ALA A 72 10.34 -6.14 15.82
C ALA A 72 9.44 -6.01 17.06
N LEU A 73 9.99 -6.14 18.28
CA LEU A 73 9.25 -5.99 19.53
C LEU A 73 9.00 -4.53 19.93
N THR A 74 9.78 -3.58 19.40
CA THR A 74 9.65 -2.16 19.75
C THR A 74 8.25 -1.60 19.39
N PRO A 75 7.70 -1.82 18.18
CA PRO A 75 6.32 -1.45 17.86
C PRO A 75 5.26 -2.14 18.73
N VAL A 76 5.50 -3.39 19.15
CA VAL A 76 4.57 -4.14 20.02
C VAL A 76 4.51 -3.53 21.42
N THR A 77 5.67 -3.13 21.95
CA THR A 77 5.83 -2.56 23.30
C THR A 77 5.79 -1.03 23.34
N LYS A 78 5.60 -0.41 22.16
CA LYS A 78 5.50 1.04 21.90
C LYS A 78 6.75 1.88 22.11
N SER A 79 7.78 1.36 22.81
CA SER A 79 9.02 2.10 23.05
C SER A 79 10.21 1.19 23.31
N LYS A 80 11.41 1.66 22.95
CA LYS A 80 12.68 0.96 23.17
C LYS A 80 12.95 0.69 24.66
N ARG A 81 12.49 1.59 25.55
CA ARG A 81 12.59 1.41 27.01
C ARG A 81 11.68 0.26 27.47
N SER A 82 10.45 0.24 26.99
CA SER A 82 9.49 -0.83 27.30
C SER A 82 9.99 -2.18 26.76
N THR A 83 10.55 -2.22 25.55
CA THR A 83 11.16 -3.45 25.01
C THR A 83 12.30 -3.97 25.88
N ALA A 84 13.25 -3.11 26.25
CA ALA A 84 14.36 -3.52 27.12
C ALA A 84 13.85 -3.95 28.50
N GLY A 85 12.85 -3.26 29.06
CA GLY A 85 12.22 -3.63 30.32
C GLY A 85 11.49 -4.97 30.26
N LEU A 86 10.78 -5.26 29.16
CA LEU A 86 10.13 -6.54 28.91
C LEU A 86 11.18 -7.66 28.88
N LEU A 87 12.26 -7.47 28.11
CA LEU A 87 13.31 -8.49 27.96
C LEU A 87 14.17 -8.66 29.22
N ALA A 88 14.26 -7.66 30.09
CA ALA A 88 14.91 -7.79 31.39
C ALA A 88 14.21 -8.79 32.33
N SER A 89 12.95 -9.16 32.06
CA SER A 89 12.28 -10.25 32.76
C SER A 89 12.96 -11.60 32.44
N PRO A 90 13.39 -12.37 33.45
CA PRO A 90 13.98 -13.70 33.23
C PRO A 90 13.04 -14.67 32.49
N GLN A 91 11.72 -14.48 32.59
CA GLN A 91 10.76 -15.30 31.86
C GLN A 91 10.79 -14.99 30.36
N GLU A 92 10.77 -13.71 29.99
CA GLU A 92 10.78 -13.30 28.58
C GLU A 92 12.14 -13.54 27.94
N TRP A 93 13.24 -13.30 28.66
CA TRP A 93 14.56 -13.65 28.14
C TRP A 93 14.73 -15.15 27.90
N ARG A 94 14.20 -16.01 28.79
CA ARG A 94 14.16 -17.46 28.55
C ARG A 94 13.37 -17.81 27.28
N ARG A 95 12.28 -17.09 26.98
CA ARG A 95 11.52 -17.28 25.73
C ARG A 95 12.34 -16.88 24.51
N VAL A 96 13.08 -15.77 24.55
CA VAL A 96 14.02 -15.39 23.47
C VAL A 96 15.06 -16.47 23.25
N ARG A 97 15.74 -16.93 24.32
CA ARG A 97 16.74 -18.00 24.22
C ARG A 97 16.14 -19.30 23.68
N ALA A 98 14.90 -19.62 24.04
CA ALA A 98 14.18 -20.77 23.49
C ALA A 98 13.85 -20.61 22.00
N GLY A 99 13.44 -19.43 21.55
CA GLY A 99 13.24 -19.11 20.13
C GLY A 99 14.53 -19.26 19.33
N VAL A 100 15.63 -18.65 19.80
CA VAL A 100 16.96 -18.80 19.20
C VAL A 100 17.38 -20.27 19.16
N ARG A 101 17.11 -21.05 20.21
CA ARG A 101 17.40 -22.49 20.23
C ARG A 101 16.61 -23.26 19.18
N ARG A 102 15.33 -22.92 18.96
CA ARG A 102 14.48 -23.59 17.95
C ARG A 102 14.97 -23.34 16.53
N HIS A 103 15.37 -22.10 16.22
CA HIS A 103 15.69 -21.70 14.86
C HIS A 103 17.19 -21.81 14.52
N LEU A 104 18.09 -21.49 15.45
CA LEU A 104 19.55 -21.47 15.23
C LEU A 104 20.29 -22.59 15.99
N GLY A 105 19.55 -23.45 16.69
CA GLY A 105 20.10 -24.60 17.40
C GLY A 105 20.66 -24.30 18.80
N ARG A 106 21.04 -25.39 19.51
CA ARG A 106 21.46 -25.34 20.92
C ARG A 106 22.74 -24.54 21.14
N ARG A 107 23.71 -24.63 20.23
CA ARG A 107 25.03 -23.99 20.37
C ARG A 107 24.91 -22.46 20.37
N VAL A 108 24.18 -21.89 19.42
CA VAL A 108 23.98 -20.44 19.33
C VAL A 108 23.20 -19.91 20.54
N ALA A 109 22.15 -20.63 20.98
CA ALA A 109 21.39 -20.24 22.17
C ALA A 109 22.18 -20.31 23.48
N ALA A 110 23.18 -21.20 23.57
CA ALA A 110 24.06 -21.32 24.73
C ALA A 110 25.08 -20.16 24.82
N GLN A 111 25.42 -19.54 23.69
CA GLN A 111 26.32 -18.36 23.64
C GLN A 111 25.64 -17.06 24.04
N LEU A 112 24.30 -17.04 24.14
CA LEU A 112 23.58 -15.86 24.63
C LEU A 112 23.86 -15.62 26.11
N PRO A 113 24.16 -14.36 26.51
CA PRO A 113 24.29 -13.98 27.91
C PRO A 113 23.07 -14.36 28.76
N LEU A 114 23.29 -14.47 30.07
CA LEU A 114 22.20 -14.75 31.03
C LEU A 114 21.23 -13.58 31.14
N ASP A 115 21.73 -12.36 30.97
CA ASP A 115 20.95 -11.14 31.00
C ASP A 115 20.59 -10.67 29.59
N ALA A 116 19.51 -9.91 29.49
CA ALA A 116 19.05 -9.31 28.24
C ALA A 116 19.81 -8.02 27.91
N PRO A 117 19.90 -7.63 26.62
CA PRO A 117 20.53 -6.38 26.22
C PRO A 117 19.82 -5.16 26.81
N SER A 118 20.63 -4.19 27.25
CA SER A 118 20.15 -2.89 27.67
C SER A 118 19.67 -2.03 26.48
N ARG A 119 18.89 -0.99 26.79
CA ARG A 119 18.50 0.03 25.81
C ARG A 119 19.71 0.70 25.14
N GLY A 120 20.80 0.91 25.90
CA GLY A 120 22.03 1.51 25.39
C GLY A 120 22.70 0.65 24.32
N GLN A 121 22.80 -0.65 24.58
CA GLN A 121 23.33 -1.62 23.63
C GLN A 121 22.47 -1.71 22.36
N TYR A 122 21.15 -1.68 22.50
CA TYR A 122 20.26 -1.62 21.33
C TYR A 122 20.45 -0.32 20.52
N HIS A 123 20.56 0.84 21.17
CA HIS A 123 20.82 2.10 20.48
C HIS A 123 22.15 2.09 19.72
N TYR A 124 23.17 1.51 20.32
CA TYR A 124 24.47 1.32 19.67
C TYR A 124 24.34 0.41 18.44
N ALA A 125 23.69 -0.74 18.58
CA ALA A 125 23.45 -1.67 17.48
C ALA A 125 22.61 -1.06 16.34
N VAL A 126 21.58 -0.26 16.64
CA VAL A 126 20.84 0.47 15.60
C VAL A 126 21.79 1.35 14.77
N GLY A 127 22.67 2.11 15.42
CA GLY A 127 23.57 3.04 14.73
C GLY A 127 24.75 2.37 14.00
N LYS A 128 25.20 1.20 14.48
CA LYS A 128 26.43 0.55 13.99
C LYS A 128 26.19 -0.76 13.23
N LEU A 129 24.99 -1.30 13.28
CA LEU A 129 24.61 -2.56 12.63
C LEU A 129 23.37 -2.40 11.77
N LEU A 130 22.23 -2.00 12.35
CA LEU A 130 20.96 -2.04 11.62
C LEU A 130 20.82 -0.92 10.57
N VAL A 131 21.24 0.31 10.89
CA VAL A 131 21.22 1.42 9.92
C VAL A 131 22.15 1.16 8.74
N PRO A 132 23.43 0.77 8.92
CA PRO A 132 24.31 0.45 7.79
C PRO A 132 23.80 -0.68 6.88
N SER A 133 22.98 -1.58 7.40
CA SER A 133 22.43 -2.73 6.67
C SER A 133 20.96 -2.56 6.27
N ILE A 134 20.37 -1.37 6.42
CA ILE A 134 18.91 -1.22 6.33
C ILE A 134 18.34 -1.52 4.94
N ASP A 135 19.07 -1.18 3.88
CA ASP A 135 18.61 -1.43 2.50
C ASP A 135 18.61 -2.93 2.18
N LEU A 136 19.63 -3.66 2.63
CA LEU A 136 19.71 -5.11 2.52
C LEU A 136 18.57 -5.79 3.30
N LEU A 137 18.29 -5.31 4.51
CA LEU A 137 17.17 -5.82 5.32
C LEU A 137 15.80 -5.49 4.70
N GLU A 138 15.64 -4.33 4.07
CA GLU A 138 14.40 -3.97 3.37
C GLU A 138 14.17 -4.85 2.14
N GLU A 139 15.22 -5.12 1.36
CA GLU A 139 15.15 -6.01 0.20
C GLU A 139 14.74 -7.42 0.62
N GLU A 140 15.38 -7.95 1.67
CA GLU A 140 15.06 -9.27 2.22
C GLU A 140 13.64 -9.31 2.80
N PHE A 141 13.21 -8.23 3.46
CA PHE A 141 11.84 -8.09 3.94
C PHE A 141 10.84 -8.21 2.81
N ARG A 142 11.04 -7.47 1.71
CA ARG A 142 10.14 -7.47 0.56
C ARG A 142 10.08 -8.85 -0.07
N ARG A 143 11.24 -9.47 -0.33
CA ARG A 143 11.34 -10.82 -0.90
C ARG A 143 10.53 -11.82 -0.08
N TYR A 144 10.76 -11.88 1.23
CA TYR A 144 10.06 -12.82 2.10
C TYR A 144 8.58 -12.47 2.24
N ALA A 145 8.22 -11.19 2.35
CA ALA A 145 6.83 -10.76 2.47
C ALA A 145 6.00 -11.12 1.22
N THR A 146 6.58 -10.99 0.02
CA THR A 146 5.98 -11.47 -1.23
C THR A 146 5.73 -12.98 -1.17
N GLN A 147 6.73 -13.77 -0.76
CA GLN A 147 6.58 -15.22 -0.61
C GLN A 147 5.51 -15.60 0.42
N GLN A 148 5.52 -14.95 1.58
CA GLN A 148 4.50 -15.13 2.62
C GLN A 148 3.11 -14.83 2.08
N ALA A 149 2.92 -13.72 1.36
CA ALA A 149 1.63 -13.34 0.80
C ALA A 149 1.09 -14.41 -0.15
N LEU A 150 1.93 -14.93 -1.04
CA LEU A 150 1.56 -16.01 -1.97
C LEU A 150 1.18 -17.29 -1.22
N VAL A 151 1.97 -17.69 -0.22
CA VAL A 151 1.67 -18.87 0.63
C VAL A 151 0.35 -18.69 1.38
N GLN A 152 0.02 -17.45 1.79
CA GLN A 152 -1.24 -17.11 2.44
C GLN A 152 -2.44 -17.03 1.49
N GLY A 153 -2.25 -17.30 0.19
CA GLY A 153 -3.32 -17.27 -0.81
C GLY A 153 -3.65 -15.87 -1.34
N LEU A 154 -2.81 -14.88 -1.08
CA LEU A 154 -2.90 -13.56 -1.72
C LEU A 154 -2.32 -13.64 -3.13
N PHE A 155 -2.92 -12.88 -4.06
CA PHE A 155 -2.54 -12.86 -5.48
C PHE A 155 -2.51 -14.25 -6.13
N PRO A 156 -3.59 -15.04 -5.99
CA PRO A 156 -3.57 -16.45 -6.37
C PRO A 156 -3.34 -16.62 -7.88
N ALA A 157 -2.37 -17.47 -8.22
CA ALA A 157 -2.05 -17.81 -9.59
C ALA A 157 -3.15 -18.67 -10.23
N GLY A 158 -3.40 -18.47 -11.53
CA GLY A 158 -4.35 -19.29 -12.29
C GLY A 158 -5.83 -19.09 -11.97
N VAL A 159 -6.18 -18.23 -11.00
CA VAL A 159 -7.58 -17.88 -10.73
C VAL A 159 -8.09 -16.95 -11.82
N HIS A 160 -9.34 -17.18 -12.24
CA HIS A 160 -9.99 -16.36 -13.26
C HIS A 160 -10.06 -14.87 -12.81
N LYS A 161 -9.58 -13.97 -13.67
CA LYS A 161 -9.50 -12.53 -13.39
C LYS A 161 -10.77 -11.82 -13.85
N VAL A 162 -11.59 -11.38 -12.91
CA VAL A 162 -12.79 -10.57 -13.18
C VAL A 162 -12.44 -9.09 -13.02
N TRP A 163 -11.97 -8.46 -14.10
CA TRP A 163 -11.46 -7.09 -14.07
C TRP A 163 -12.46 -6.03 -13.59
N SER A 164 -13.76 -6.25 -13.80
CA SER A 164 -14.82 -5.35 -13.33
C SER A 164 -15.09 -5.46 -11.84
N ARG A 165 -14.79 -6.61 -11.22
CA ARG A 165 -15.05 -6.91 -9.80
C ARG A 165 -13.90 -7.73 -9.21
N PRO A 166 -12.67 -7.18 -9.17
CA PRO A 166 -11.53 -7.86 -8.57
C PRO A 166 -11.80 -8.21 -7.11
N GLU A 167 -11.37 -9.39 -6.68
CA GLU A 167 -11.41 -9.78 -5.27
C GLU A 167 -10.35 -8.99 -4.47
N ARG A 168 -10.64 -8.73 -3.20
CA ARG A 168 -9.72 -8.01 -2.30
C ARG A 168 -8.31 -8.60 -2.29
N ARG A 169 -8.19 -9.93 -2.21
CA ARG A 169 -6.91 -10.67 -2.19
C ARG A 169 -6.12 -10.60 -3.50
N GLN A 170 -6.71 -10.09 -4.59
CA GLN A 170 -6.05 -9.91 -5.89
C GLN A 170 -5.50 -8.49 -6.07
N LEU A 171 -5.72 -7.60 -5.09
CA LEU A 171 -5.38 -6.19 -5.14
C LEU A 171 -4.33 -5.81 -4.09
N LEU A 172 -3.44 -4.92 -4.50
CA LEU A 172 -2.58 -4.18 -3.58
C LEU A 172 -3.34 -2.97 -3.05
N VAL A 173 -3.15 -2.66 -1.77
CA VAL A 173 -3.67 -1.43 -1.17
C VAL A 173 -2.49 -0.66 -0.58
N GLY A 174 -2.43 0.64 -0.85
CA GLY A 174 -1.39 1.48 -0.29
C GLY A 174 -1.84 2.90 -0.04
N ASP A 175 -1.09 3.60 0.81
CA ASP A 175 -1.28 5.01 1.16
C ASP A 175 -0.08 5.48 2.01
N ALA A 176 0.11 6.79 2.14
CA ALA A 176 1.15 7.38 2.97
C ALA A 176 0.60 8.07 4.21
N THR A 177 1.33 7.96 5.32
CA THR A 177 0.99 8.59 6.61
C THR A 177 2.15 9.40 7.15
N VAL A 178 1.86 10.35 8.04
CA VAL A 178 2.84 11.26 8.65
C VAL A 178 2.87 11.05 10.17
N PRO A 179 3.62 10.07 10.70
CA PRO A 179 3.89 9.99 12.13
C PRO A 179 4.50 11.29 12.64
N LYS A 180 3.91 11.84 13.71
CA LYS A 180 4.41 13.06 14.36
C LYS A 180 5.86 12.90 14.79
N ALA A 181 6.62 13.98 14.66
CA ALA A 181 8.03 14.00 15.07
C ALA A 181 8.20 13.58 16.55
N PRO A 182 9.34 12.96 16.92
CA PRO A 182 9.63 12.53 18.29
C PRO A 182 9.52 13.65 19.32
N SER A 183 9.87 14.87 18.92
CA SER A 183 9.79 16.08 19.74
C SER A 183 8.87 17.11 19.09
N LYS A 184 8.28 17.98 19.92
CA LYS A 184 7.56 19.18 19.44
C LYS A 184 8.54 20.33 19.11
N SER A 185 9.73 20.32 19.70
CA SER A 185 10.69 21.42 19.59
C SER A 185 11.22 21.53 18.16
N ARG A 186 11.21 22.77 17.64
CA ARG A 186 11.75 23.12 16.32
C ARG A 186 13.17 23.68 16.40
N LEU A 187 13.52 24.24 17.55
CA LEU A 187 14.83 24.81 17.85
C LEU A 187 15.57 23.89 18.82
N ARG A 188 16.90 23.85 18.68
CA ARG A 188 17.77 23.10 19.60
C ARG A 188 17.89 23.77 20.95
N GLU A 189 17.75 25.09 20.99
CA GLU A 189 17.82 25.88 22.21
C GLU A 189 16.59 26.79 22.26
N THR A 190 16.00 26.90 23.45
CA THR A 190 14.93 27.85 23.74
C THR A 190 15.17 28.45 25.11
N VAL A 191 14.91 29.74 25.26
CA VAL A 191 14.90 30.41 26.57
C VAL A 191 13.55 30.15 27.24
N ASP A 192 13.55 29.70 28.48
CA ASP A 192 12.32 29.65 29.29
C ASP A 192 11.84 31.08 29.58
N PRO A 193 10.61 31.45 29.21
CA PRO A 193 10.16 32.84 29.28
C PRO A 193 9.93 33.36 30.71
N VAL A 194 9.87 32.48 31.71
CA VAL A 194 9.65 32.82 33.11
C VAL A 194 10.97 32.93 33.86
N THR A 195 11.90 32.01 33.59
CA THR A 195 13.15 31.87 34.35
C THR A 195 14.38 32.41 33.61
N GLY A 196 14.30 32.63 32.29
CA GLY A 196 15.43 33.02 31.46
C GLY A 196 16.43 31.88 31.17
N GLU A 197 16.18 30.67 31.67
CA GLU A 197 17.10 29.54 31.51
C GLU A 197 17.10 29.00 30.07
N LEU A 198 18.30 28.70 29.56
CA LEU A 198 18.46 28.02 28.27
C LEU A 198 18.13 26.53 28.40
N ARG A 199 17.10 26.09 27.67
CA ARG A 199 16.71 24.68 27.56
C ARG A 199 17.17 24.08 26.24
N ASN A 200 17.90 22.97 26.34
CA ASN A 200 18.35 22.17 25.21
C ASN A 200 17.29 21.13 24.81
N HIS A 201 16.98 21.09 23.52
CA HIS A 201 15.99 20.20 22.93
C HIS A 201 16.59 19.36 21.81
N ARG A 202 16.13 18.12 21.72
CA ARG A 202 16.43 17.29 20.56
C ARG A 202 15.41 17.56 19.45
N VAL A 203 15.92 18.06 18.32
CA VAL A 203 15.14 18.29 17.09
C VAL A 203 15.32 17.12 16.13
N ASP A 204 14.23 16.70 15.50
CA ASP A 204 14.32 15.69 14.43
C ASP A 204 14.70 16.35 13.10
N PRO A 205 15.89 16.06 12.54
CA PRO A 205 16.34 16.69 11.31
C PRO A 205 15.51 16.25 10.09
N ALA A 206 14.82 15.12 10.19
CA ALA A 206 14.00 14.59 9.09
C ALA A 206 12.59 15.20 9.06
N ALA A 207 12.14 15.81 10.16
CA ALA A 207 10.76 16.25 10.28
C ALA A 207 10.45 17.46 9.38
N ARG A 208 9.41 17.32 8.55
CA ARG A 208 8.84 18.38 7.71
C ARG A 208 7.39 18.64 8.10
N ASP A 209 6.88 19.78 7.67
CA ASP A 209 5.47 20.13 7.86
C ASP A 209 4.68 19.60 6.65
N TYR A 210 3.61 18.85 6.92
CA TYR A 210 2.71 18.25 5.94
C TYR A 210 1.27 18.69 6.23
N TYR A 211 0.42 18.70 5.20
CA TYR A 211 -1.00 18.95 5.34
C TYR A 211 -1.78 17.64 5.35
N GLU A 212 -2.55 17.40 6.41
CA GLU A 212 -3.51 16.30 6.51
C GLU A 212 -4.92 16.78 6.12
N ASN A 213 -5.76 15.85 5.63
CA ASN A 213 -7.21 16.00 5.38
C ASN A 213 -7.67 16.87 4.20
N GLY A 214 -6.98 16.80 3.06
CA GLY A 214 -7.47 17.40 1.81
C GLY A 214 -7.70 18.92 1.88
N GLU A 215 -8.30 19.49 0.84
CA GLU A 215 -8.34 20.94 0.64
C GLU A 215 -9.21 21.71 1.65
N LYS A 216 -10.18 21.05 2.31
CA LYS A 216 -11.21 21.73 3.10
C LYS A 216 -10.85 21.99 4.57
N ALA A 217 -9.88 21.26 5.14
CA ALA A 217 -9.45 21.45 6.52
C ALA A 217 -7.97 21.07 6.69
N LYS A 218 -7.08 21.92 6.16
CA LYS A 218 -5.63 21.71 6.18
C LYS A 218 -5.10 21.71 7.62
N ARG A 219 -4.99 20.53 8.24
CA ARG A 219 -4.31 20.39 9.54
C ARG A 219 -2.81 20.22 9.28
N LEU A 220 -2.01 21.12 9.83
CA LEU A 220 -0.56 21.01 9.73
C LEU A 220 -0.03 19.95 10.71
N VAL A 221 0.66 18.94 10.19
CA VAL A 221 1.34 17.93 11.00
C VAL A 221 2.83 17.92 10.68
N ARG A 222 3.65 18.01 11.72
CA ARG A 222 5.10 17.94 11.63
C ARG A 222 5.60 16.54 11.92
N GLY A 223 6.26 15.92 10.96
CA GLY A 223 6.68 14.52 11.05
C GLY A 223 7.49 14.07 9.85
N THR A 224 7.62 12.76 9.66
CA THR A 224 8.18 12.15 8.45
C THR A 224 7.11 11.36 7.75
N LYS A 225 7.08 11.37 6.41
CA LYS A 225 6.00 10.74 5.65
C LYS A 225 6.45 9.36 5.16
N TRP A 226 5.61 8.35 5.36
CA TRP A 226 5.90 6.96 5.04
C TRP A 226 4.75 6.34 4.26
N PHE A 227 5.06 5.85 3.07
CA PHE A 227 4.18 5.03 2.25
C PHE A 227 4.23 3.58 2.73
N PHE A 228 3.09 2.89 2.72
CA PHE A 228 2.97 1.46 2.90
C PHE A 228 2.17 0.84 1.75
N ALA A 229 2.56 -0.35 1.32
CA ALA A 229 1.77 -1.22 0.43
C ALA A 229 1.56 -2.58 1.09
N SER A 230 0.35 -3.12 0.97
CA SER A 230 -0.03 -4.41 1.54
C SER A 230 -1.03 -5.15 0.66
N GLY A 231 -1.05 -6.48 0.80
CA GLY A 231 -2.14 -7.33 0.33
C GLY A 231 -2.92 -7.86 1.54
N ARG A 232 -4.20 -8.16 1.34
CA ARG A 232 -5.07 -8.65 2.41
C ARG A 232 -6.25 -9.47 1.89
N ASP A 233 -6.65 -10.45 2.67
CA ASP A 233 -7.90 -11.20 2.51
C ASP A 233 -8.93 -10.79 3.57
N ASP A 234 -10.12 -11.38 3.61
CA ASP A 234 -11.21 -10.85 4.44
C ASP A 234 -10.97 -10.96 5.96
N GLY A 235 -10.05 -11.82 6.42
CA GLY A 235 -9.73 -11.94 7.85
C GLY A 235 -8.94 -10.74 8.42
N TYR A 236 -9.12 -10.46 9.72
CA TYR A 236 -8.48 -9.30 10.38
C TYR A 236 -6.95 -9.32 10.34
N TRP A 237 -6.33 -10.41 10.77
CA TRP A 237 -4.87 -10.59 10.78
C TRP A 237 -4.32 -11.22 9.48
N THR A 238 -5.03 -11.15 8.36
CA THR A 238 -4.56 -11.75 7.09
C THR A 238 -3.72 -10.78 6.25
N ARG A 239 -3.58 -9.54 6.70
CA ARG A 239 -2.78 -8.54 5.99
C ARG A 239 -1.30 -8.91 6.01
N VAL A 240 -0.67 -8.81 4.85
CA VAL A 240 0.79 -8.86 4.70
C VAL A 240 1.26 -7.52 4.17
N ILE A 241 2.09 -6.82 4.94
CA ILE A 241 2.78 -5.61 4.49
C ILE A 241 3.90 -6.06 3.55
N LEU A 242 3.93 -5.52 2.33
CA LEU A 242 4.83 -5.96 1.27
C LEU A 242 5.96 -4.96 1.01
N SER A 243 5.66 -3.66 1.21
CA SER A 243 6.65 -2.61 1.02
C SER A 243 6.33 -1.41 1.91
N PHE A 244 7.37 -0.65 2.23
CA PHE A 244 7.27 0.68 2.82
C PHE A 244 8.35 1.58 2.21
N ALA A 245 8.09 2.88 2.13
CA ALA A 245 9.06 3.84 1.60
C ALA A 245 8.93 5.20 2.26
N HIS A 246 10.07 5.87 2.48
CA HIS A 246 10.06 7.26 2.91
C HIS A 246 9.64 8.18 1.76
N VAL A 247 8.71 9.09 2.03
CA VAL A 247 8.27 10.12 1.11
C VAL A 247 8.96 11.42 1.51
N ALA A 248 10.05 11.76 0.80
CA ALA A 248 10.91 12.89 1.16
C ALA A 248 10.25 14.28 1.03
N GLY A 249 9.21 14.39 0.19
CA GLY A 249 8.57 15.66 -0.16
C GLY A 249 9.44 16.58 -1.04
N GLY A 250 8.84 17.62 -1.61
CA GLY A 250 9.53 18.61 -2.46
C GLY A 250 9.74 18.16 -3.92
N ALA A 251 10.77 18.70 -4.59
CA ALA A 251 11.07 18.45 -6.01
C ALA A 251 11.41 16.98 -6.35
N TYR A 252 11.68 16.13 -5.34
CA TYR A 252 12.20 14.77 -5.49
C TYR A 252 11.15 13.65 -5.49
N GLY A 253 9.87 14.00 -5.63
CA GLY A 253 8.81 13.03 -5.90
C GLY A 253 7.61 13.23 -4.99
N ASP A 254 6.49 13.53 -5.62
CA ASP A 254 5.18 13.50 -4.99
C ASP A 254 4.89 12.09 -4.46
N GLU A 255 4.05 12.00 -3.42
CA GLU A 255 3.61 10.75 -2.80
C GLU A 255 3.14 9.72 -3.84
N ALA A 256 2.37 10.19 -4.82
CA ALA A 256 1.88 9.36 -5.91
C ALA A 256 3.01 8.74 -6.76
N ALA A 257 4.13 9.45 -6.95
CA ALA A 257 5.28 8.92 -7.67
C ALA A 257 6.01 7.83 -6.85
N VAL A 258 6.10 7.99 -5.52
CA VAL A 258 6.62 6.93 -4.63
C VAL A 258 5.73 5.70 -4.71
N ALA A 259 4.41 5.88 -4.62
CA ALA A 259 3.44 4.80 -4.69
C ALA A 259 3.52 4.03 -6.03
N VAL A 260 3.56 4.73 -7.17
CA VAL A 260 3.71 4.10 -8.50
C VAL A 260 5.00 3.27 -8.58
N ARG A 261 6.13 3.79 -8.08
CA ARG A 261 7.40 3.03 -8.06
C ARG A 261 7.28 1.76 -7.23
N GLN A 262 6.70 1.85 -6.04
CA GLN A 262 6.55 0.69 -5.14
C GLN A 262 5.58 -0.35 -5.70
N PHE A 263 4.44 0.07 -6.29
CA PHE A 263 3.52 -0.86 -6.95
C PHE A 263 4.13 -1.52 -8.19
N THR A 264 4.93 -0.78 -8.97
CA THR A 264 5.62 -1.35 -10.14
C THR A 264 6.64 -2.41 -9.73
N LEU A 265 7.41 -2.14 -8.66
CA LEU A 265 8.35 -3.10 -8.08
C LEU A 265 7.63 -4.37 -7.59
N LEU A 266 6.52 -4.20 -6.86
CA LEU A 266 5.74 -5.35 -6.38
C LEU A 266 5.10 -6.14 -7.52
N LYS A 267 4.67 -5.48 -8.61
CA LYS A 267 4.10 -6.16 -9.77
C LYS A 267 5.08 -7.11 -10.46
N SER A 268 6.38 -6.80 -10.47
CA SER A 268 7.38 -7.74 -11.03
C SER A 268 7.53 -9.03 -10.21
N GLU A 269 7.24 -8.98 -8.91
CA GLU A 269 7.27 -10.15 -8.02
C GLU A 269 5.90 -10.85 -7.92
N LEU A 270 4.81 -10.08 -8.07
CA LEU A 270 3.42 -10.53 -7.97
C LEU A 270 2.75 -10.51 -9.35
N VAL A 271 3.18 -11.42 -10.23
CA VAL A 271 2.75 -11.47 -11.64
C VAL A 271 1.23 -11.55 -11.79
N ASP A 272 0.54 -12.20 -10.85
CA ASP A 272 -0.92 -12.32 -10.87
C ASP A 272 -1.70 -11.22 -10.13
N CYS A 273 -1.01 -10.25 -9.52
CA CYS A 273 -1.65 -9.05 -8.98
C CYS A 273 -2.45 -8.33 -10.08
N MET A 274 -3.74 -8.12 -9.81
CA MET A 274 -4.65 -7.48 -10.77
C MET A 274 -4.52 -5.96 -10.73
N GLY A 275 -4.29 -5.37 -9.58
CA GLY A 275 -4.38 -3.92 -9.48
C GLY A 275 -4.03 -3.36 -8.13
N VAL A 276 -4.26 -2.06 -8.03
CA VAL A 276 -4.00 -1.25 -6.85
C VAL A 276 -5.26 -0.47 -6.48
N VAL A 277 -5.53 -0.37 -5.18
CA VAL A 277 -6.46 0.58 -4.60
C VAL A 277 -5.64 1.65 -3.89
N TYR A 278 -5.83 2.90 -4.30
CA TYR A 278 -5.08 4.04 -3.78
C TYR A 278 -6.01 5.22 -3.53
N ASP A 279 -5.64 6.09 -2.60
CA ASP A 279 -6.44 7.27 -2.33
C ASP A 279 -6.30 8.35 -3.43
N GLY A 280 -7.06 9.45 -3.31
CA GLY A 280 -7.29 10.47 -4.34
C GLY A 280 -6.06 11.23 -4.88
N ALA A 281 -4.83 10.92 -4.45
CA ALA A 281 -3.62 11.54 -4.97
C ALA A 281 -3.27 11.10 -6.42
N PHE A 282 -3.83 9.98 -6.90
CA PHE A 282 -3.57 9.49 -8.26
C PHE A 282 -4.23 10.33 -9.36
N ARG A 283 -3.39 11.12 -10.03
CA ARG A 283 -3.67 11.74 -11.34
C ARG A 283 -3.46 10.79 -12.53
N GLY A 284 -3.90 11.21 -13.71
CA GLY A 284 -3.88 10.44 -14.96
C GLY A 284 -2.49 9.97 -15.35
N VAL A 285 -1.44 10.72 -15.03
CA VAL A 285 -0.04 10.29 -15.26
C VAL A 285 0.33 9.05 -14.43
N HIS A 286 -0.19 8.92 -13.21
CA HIS A 286 0.05 7.78 -12.33
C HIS A 286 -0.78 6.58 -12.78
N ARG A 287 -2.06 6.81 -13.12
CA ARG A 287 -2.96 5.80 -13.68
C ARG A 287 -2.41 5.21 -14.98
N ASP A 288 -1.91 6.06 -15.86
CA ASP A 288 -1.25 5.67 -17.12
C ASP A 288 -0.04 4.76 -16.85
N ALA A 289 0.84 5.15 -15.94
CA ALA A 289 2.02 4.36 -15.58
C ALA A 289 1.64 2.95 -15.07
N LEU A 290 0.63 2.85 -14.20
CA LEU A 290 0.16 1.58 -13.65
C LEU A 290 -0.57 0.73 -14.71
N ALA A 291 -1.44 1.34 -15.50
CA ALA A 291 -2.20 0.65 -16.55
C ALA A 291 -1.27 0.06 -17.62
N ARG A 292 -0.17 0.74 -17.95
CA ARG A 292 0.88 0.22 -18.86
C ARG A 292 1.51 -1.07 -18.35
N GLN A 293 1.68 -1.21 -17.03
CA GLN A 293 2.17 -2.43 -16.36
C GLN A 293 1.11 -3.52 -16.22
N GLY A 294 -0.11 -3.29 -16.72
CA GLY A 294 -1.22 -4.24 -16.58
C GLY A 294 -1.85 -4.26 -15.20
N LEU A 295 -1.69 -3.18 -14.43
CA LEU A 295 -2.42 -2.99 -13.18
C LEU A 295 -3.71 -2.23 -13.43
N LEU A 296 -4.78 -2.68 -12.78
CA LEU A 296 -5.99 -1.91 -12.56
C LEU A 296 -5.71 -0.81 -11.52
N ALA A 297 -5.96 0.46 -11.85
CA ALA A 297 -5.87 1.56 -10.89
C ALA A 297 -7.27 1.96 -10.40
N VAL A 298 -7.56 1.72 -9.12
CA VAL A 298 -8.83 2.08 -8.47
C VAL A 298 -8.59 3.22 -7.49
N ASN A 299 -9.02 4.42 -7.85
CA ASN A 299 -8.98 5.62 -7.02
C ASN A 299 -10.15 6.55 -7.36
N LYS A 300 -10.35 7.61 -6.56
CA LYS A 300 -11.33 8.65 -6.89
C LYS A 300 -10.91 9.46 -8.10
N GLN A 301 -11.88 9.87 -8.90
CA GLN A 301 -11.70 10.83 -9.97
C GLN A 301 -11.38 12.20 -9.36
N HIS A 302 -10.48 12.94 -10.00
CA HIS A 302 -10.16 14.29 -9.54
C HIS A 302 -11.36 15.22 -9.78
N GLY A 303 -11.77 15.94 -8.74
CA GLY A 303 -13.01 16.75 -8.76
C GLY A 303 -13.03 17.91 -9.76
N SER A 304 -11.88 18.27 -10.34
CA SER A 304 -11.78 19.31 -11.37
C SER A 304 -12.03 18.81 -12.80
N VAL A 305 -12.31 17.52 -12.99
CA VAL A 305 -12.54 16.97 -14.33
C VAL A 305 -13.94 17.36 -14.80
N VAL A 306 -14.00 18.11 -15.90
CA VAL A 306 -15.24 18.49 -16.59
C VAL A 306 -15.48 17.59 -17.80
N PRO A 307 -16.72 17.49 -18.31
CA PRO A 307 -17.00 16.71 -19.50
C PRO A 307 -16.20 17.17 -20.72
N VAL A 308 -15.62 16.22 -21.47
CA VAL A 308 -14.81 16.49 -22.67
C VAL A 308 -15.33 15.68 -23.85
N PHE A 309 -15.45 16.31 -25.02
CA PHE A 309 -15.81 15.61 -26.25
C PHE A 309 -14.78 14.51 -26.57
N TYR A 310 -15.27 13.30 -26.83
CA TYR A 310 -14.41 12.16 -27.12
C TYR A 310 -14.24 11.95 -28.62
N GLU A 311 -15.32 11.52 -29.29
CA GLU A 311 -15.41 11.37 -30.74
C GLU A 311 -16.87 11.26 -31.20
N ARG A 312 -17.08 11.37 -32.50
CA ARG A 312 -18.38 11.07 -33.13
C ARG A 312 -18.28 9.73 -33.85
N VAL A 313 -19.10 8.77 -33.45
CA VAL A 313 -19.17 7.45 -34.09
C VAL A 313 -20.26 7.46 -35.16
N THR A 314 -19.91 7.17 -36.41
CA THR A 314 -20.83 7.15 -37.55
C THR A 314 -21.28 5.74 -37.91
N ALA A 315 -21.65 4.94 -36.90
CA ALA A 315 -22.20 3.59 -37.08
C ALA A 315 -23.63 3.58 -37.65
N CYS A 316 -24.33 4.73 -37.59
CA CYS A 316 -25.65 4.93 -38.17
C CYS A 316 -25.78 6.32 -38.81
N ARG A 317 -26.87 6.57 -39.55
CA ARG A 317 -27.13 7.85 -40.23
C ARG A 317 -27.16 9.06 -39.30
N ARG A 318 -27.58 8.91 -38.04
CA ARG A 318 -27.59 10.01 -37.06
C ARG A 318 -26.21 10.27 -36.46
N GLY A 319 -25.40 9.21 -36.34
CA GLY A 319 -24.14 9.22 -35.60
C GLY A 319 -24.35 9.46 -34.10
N HIS A 320 -23.37 9.04 -33.31
CA HIS A 320 -23.40 9.13 -31.86
C HIS A 320 -22.30 10.06 -31.39
N SER A 321 -22.64 11.09 -30.61
CA SER A 321 -21.66 12.05 -30.09
C SER A 321 -21.25 11.62 -28.68
N LEU A 322 -20.04 11.07 -28.57
CA LEU A 322 -19.52 10.51 -27.33
C LEU A 322 -18.68 11.54 -26.57
N TRP A 323 -18.81 11.51 -25.24
CA TRP A 323 -18.16 12.40 -24.29
C TRP A 323 -17.53 11.57 -23.16
N CYS A 324 -16.43 12.08 -22.61
CA CYS A 324 -15.89 11.58 -21.34
C CYS A 324 -16.57 12.36 -20.23
N ASP A 325 -17.26 11.67 -19.33
CA ASP A 325 -17.90 12.24 -18.16
C ASP A 325 -17.83 11.25 -16.99
N GLN A 326 -17.57 11.77 -15.78
CA GLN A 326 -17.46 10.98 -14.55
C GLN A 326 -16.59 9.70 -14.67
N GLY A 327 -15.47 9.79 -15.41
CA GLY A 327 -14.55 8.66 -15.57
C GLY A 327 -14.97 7.61 -16.60
N ARG A 328 -16.04 7.85 -17.39
CA ARG A 328 -16.54 6.91 -18.41
C ARG A 328 -17.05 7.60 -19.67
N ILE A 329 -17.48 6.81 -20.66
CA ILE A 329 -18.10 7.34 -21.87
C ILE A 329 -19.60 7.56 -21.64
N ALA A 330 -20.07 8.72 -22.06
CA ALA A 330 -21.48 9.12 -22.11
C ALA A 330 -21.86 9.58 -23.51
N GLU A 331 -23.12 9.35 -23.91
CA GLU A 331 -23.69 9.92 -25.12
C GLU A 331 -24.38 11.25 -24.79
N SER A 332 -24.17 12.23 -25.67
CA SER A 332 -24.87 13.49 -25.59
C SER A 332 -26.29 13.36 -26.15
N VAL A 333 -27.28 13.37 -25.27
CA VAL A 333 -28.70 13.31 -25.64
C VAL A 333 -29.31 14.71 -25.52
N ARG A 334 -30.14 15.09 -26.51
CA ARG A 334 -30.98 16.30 -26.43
C ARG A 334 -32.38 15.88 -26.03
N LEU A 335 -32.89 16.48 -24.97
CA LEU A 335 -34.26 16.33 -24.51
C LEU A 335 -35.20 17.22 -25.34
N ASP A 336 -36.51 16.98 -25.23
CA ASP A 336 -37.54 17.70 -26.00
C ASP A 336 -37.60 19.19 -25.65
N ASP A 337 -37.17 19.58 -24.45
CA ASP A 337 -37.05 20.96 -23.98
C ASP A 337 -35.79 21.68 -24.51
N GLY A 338 -34.98 21.00 -25.33
CA GLY A 338 -33.71 21.50 -25.85
C GLY A 338 -32.53 21.34 -24.89
N THR A 339 -32.75 20.86 -23.67
CA THR A 339 -31.71 20.60 -22.67
C THR A 339 -30.81 19.46 -23.14
N ARG A 340 -29.50 19.63 -22.92
CA ARG A 340 -28.50 18.64 -23.27
C ARG A 340 -28.05 17.90 -22.01
N ILE A 341 -28.22 16.59 -22.01
CA ILE A 341 -27.73 15.71 -20.95
C ILE A 341 -26.65 14.78 -21.48
N LEU A 342 -25.82 14.27 -20.56
CA LEU A 342 -24.86 13.22 -20.85
C LEU A 342 -25.37 11.94 -20.19
N GLU A 343 -25.76 10.96 -21.01
CA GLU A 343 -26.25 9.68 -20.54
C GLU A 343 -25.12 8.64 -20.63
N PRO A 344 -24.73 7.99 -19.53
CA PRO A 344 -23.67 6.98 -19.55
C PRO A 344 -23.95 5.86 -20.55
N VAL A 345 -23.00 5.57 -21.43
CA VAL A 345 -23.13 4.44 -22.36
C VAL A 345 -22.82 3.14 -21.61
N PRO A 346 -23.66 2.09 -21.69
CA PRO A 346 -23.41 0.82 -21.02
C PRO A 346 -22.08 0.19 -21.45
N VAL A 347 -21.29 -0.24 -20.47
CA VAL A 347 -20.07 -1.02 -20.71
C VAL A 347 -20.43 -2.50 -20.52
N THR A 348 -20.27 -3.31 -21.55
CA THR A 348 -20.54 -4.76 -21.46
C THR A 348 -19.33 -5.53 -20.97
N LYS A 349 -18.12 -4.99 -21.16
CA LYS A 349 -16.86 -5.64 -20.76
C LYS A 349 -15.74 -4.63 -20.48
N LEU A 350 -15.02 -4.84 -19.38
CA LEU A 350 -13.67 -4.31 -19.19
C LEU A 350 -12.67 -5.33 -19.72
N GLU A 351 -12.05 -5.02 -20.84
CA GLU A 351 -11.12 -5.90 -21.54
C GLU A 351 -9.67 -5.49 -21.26
N HIS A 352 -8.90 -6.42 -20.69
CA HIS A 352 -7.45 -6.32 -20.57
C HIS A 352 -6.79 -7.18 -21.64
N ARG A 353 -5.78 -6.62 -22.33
CA ARG A 353 -4.90 -7.35 -23.23
C ARG A 353 -3.45 -7.15 -22.79
N ALA A 354 -2.84 -8.22 -22.30
CA ALA A 354 -1.40 -8.23 -22.06
C ALA A 354 -0.67 -8.14 -23.41
N GLY A 355 0.29 -7.23 -23.52
CA GLY A 355 1.16 -7.09 -24.68
C GLY A 355 2.62 -7.20 -24.29
N VAL A 356 3.49 -7.42 -25.28
CA VAL A 356 4.94 -7.65 -25.06
C VAL A 356 5.61 -6.46 -24.37
N SER A 357 5.31 -5.24 -24.80
CA SER A 357 5.92 -4.01 -24.25
C SER A 357 5.03 -3.25 -23.26
N LYS A 358 3.72 -3.45 -23.34
CA LYS A 358 2.74 -2.80 -22.46
C LYS A 358 1.40 -3.53 -22.52
N SER A 359 0.62 -3.39 -21.46
CA SER A 359 -0.79 -3.75 -21.46
C SER A 359 -1.66 -2.75 -22.21
N ARG A 360 -2.84 -3.20 -22.64
CA ARG A 360 -3.89 -2.38 -23.24
C ARG A 360 -5.22 -2.66 -22.56
N TRP A 361 -6.02 -1.62 -22.42
CA TRP A 361 -7.29 -1.66 -21.69
C TRP A 361 -8.39 -1.04 -22.53
N TYR A 362 -9.55 -1.68 -22.51
CA TYR A 362 -10.69 -1.21 -23.27
C TYR A 362 -11.99 -1.36 -22.49
N HIS A 363 -12.87 -0.39 -22.62
CA HIS A 363 -14.29 -0.58 -22.40
C HIS A 363 -14.92 -1.02 -23.73
N VAL A 364 -15.62 -2.15 -23.72
CA VAL A 364 -16.51 -2.54 -24.82
C VAL A 364 -17.87 -1.94 -24.49
N LEU A 365 -18.28 -0.96 -25.28
CA LEU A 365 -19.53 -0.25 -25.12
C LEU A 365 -20.62 -0.90 -25.97
N LEU A 366 -21.85 -0.87 -25.49
CA LEU A 366 -23.04 -1.18 -26.29
C LEU A 366 -23.89 0.08 -26.39
N ILE A 367 -23.74 0.80 -27.51
CA ILE A 367 -24.44 2.06 -27.78
C ILE A 367 -25.87 1.73 -28.21
N PRO A 368 -26.90 2.07 -27.41
CA PRO A 368 -28.28 1.85 -27.80
C PRO A 368 -28.65 2.75 -28.98
N CYS A 369 -29.22 2.18 -30.03
CA CYS A 369 -29.64 2.96 -31.21
C CYS A 369 -30.94 2.40 -31.77
N ARG A 370 -31.81 3.30 -32.26
CA ARG A 370 -33.08 2.95 -32.91
C ARG A 370 -32.93 2.04 -34.14
N HIS A 371 -31.72 1.95 -34.70
CA HIS A 371 -31.39 1.13 -35.87
C HIS A 371 -30.69 -0.18 -35.48
N GLY A 372 -30.73 -0.55 -34.21
CA GLY A 372 -29.99 -1.68 -33.64
C GLY A 372 -28.76 -1.20 -32.87
N SER A 373 -28.48 -1.84 -31.74
CA SER A 373 -27.36 -1.47 -30.87
C SER A 373 -26.01 -1.65 -31.57
N HIS A 374 -25.05 -0.78 -31.25
CA HIS A 374 -23.72 -0.80 -31.83
C HIS A 374 -22.67 -1.13 -30.77
N GLU A 375 -21.86 -2.15 -31.04
CA GLU A 375 -20.68 -2.42 -30.22
C GLU A 375 -19.56 -1.45 -30.60
N PHE A 376 -18.94 -0.81 -29.60
CA PHE A 376 -17.84 0.11 -29.82
C PHE A 376 -16.76 -0.05 -28.75
N ARG A 377 -15.51 -0.28 -29.17
CA ARG A 377 -14.38 -0.50 -28.27
C ARG A 377 -13.63 0.82 -28.02
N VAL A 378 -13.61 1.28 -26.78
CA VAL A 378 -12.92 2.51 -26.37
C VAL A 378 -11.69 2.18 -25.53
N PRO A 379 -10.48 2.65 -25.89
CA PRO A 379 -9.32 2.50 -25.02
C PRO A 379 -9.49 3.35 -23.76
N VAL A 380 -9.03 2.82 -22.62
CA VAL A 380 -9.10 3.46 -21.29
C VAL A 380 -7.78 3.30 -20.53
N GLY A 381 -7.60 4.07 -19.45
CA GLY A 381 -6.47 3.92 -18.51
C GLY A 381 -5.09 4.34 -19.02
N ILE A 382 -4.86 4.41 -20.34
CA ILE A 382 -3.55 4.75 -20.94
C ILE A 382 -3.68 5.99 -21.83
N THR A 383 -2.88 7.02 -21.58
CA THR A 383 -2.79 8.19 -22.47
C THR A 383 -1.78 7.89 -23.58
N THR A 384 -2.25 7.74 -24.82
CA THR A 384 -1.36 7.36 -25.93
C THR A 384 -0.40 8.47 -26.35
N THR A 385 0.85 8.09 -26.59
CA THR A 385 1.95 8.91 -27.12
C THR A 385 2.26 8.52 -28.58
N PRO A 386 3.07 9.30 -29.33
CA PRO A 386 3.45 8.92 -30.70
C PRO A 386 4.15 7.56 -30.79
N ALA A 387 4.94 7.19 -29.78
CA ALA A 387 5.60 5.89 -29.71
C ALA A 387 4.63 4.70 -29.54
N ASP A 388 3.39 4.97 -29.13
CA ASP A 388 2.40 3.95 -28.81
C ASP A 388 1.63 3.41 -30.03
N ARG A 389 1.75 4.03 -31.22
CA ARG A 389 0.96 3.69 -32.42
C ARG A 389 1.82 3.28 -33.61
N ALA A 390 1.40 2.18 -34.23
CA ALA A 390 1.79 1.80 -35.60
C ALA A 390 0.68 2.09 -36.64
N LEU A 391 -0.53 2.50 -36.20
CA LEU A 391 -1.70 2.65 -37.07
C LEU A 391 -1.67 3.96 -37.86
N ARG A 392 -1.92 3.86 -39.17
CA ARG A 392 -2.09 4.95 -40.11
C ARG A 392 -3.58 5.16 -40.41
N GLY A 393 -3.97 6.41 -40.68
CA GLY A 393 -5.28 6.76 -41.19
C GLY A 393 -5.48 6.25 -42.62
N ILE A 394 -6.69 6.45 -43.13
CA ILE A 394 -7.07 6.07 -44.51
C ILE A 394 -6.18 6.78 -45.55
N ASP A 395 -5.69 7.96 -45.21
CA ASP A 395 -4.74 8.78 -45.98
C ASP A 395 -3.27 8.35 -45.82
N GLY A 396 -2.99 7.24 -45.12
CA GLY A 396 -1.65 6.77 -44.83
C GLY A 396 -0.90 7.60 -43.77
N ARG A 397 -1.51 8.66 -43.21
CA ARG A 397 -0.85 9.50 -42.21
C ARG A 397 -0.99 8.90 -40.81
N PRO A 398 0.01 9.05 -39.93
CA PRO A 398 -0.13 8.63 -38.54
C PRO A 398 -1.32 9.37 -37.89
N LEU A 399 -2.25 8.62 -37.31
CA LEU A 399 -3.33 9.22 -36.54
C LEU A 399 -2.74 9.91 -35.30
N LYS A 400 -3.19 11.14 -34.99
CA LYS A 400 -2.73 11.89 -33.81
C LYS A 400 -2.97 11.09 -32.52
N SER A 401 -1.94 10.94 -31.70
CA SER A 401 -2.02 10.34 -30.37
C SER A 401 -2.83 11.22 -29.41
N ASP A 402 -3.21 10.67 -28.25
CA ASP A 402 -3.89 11.43 -27.21
C ASP A 402 -3.04 12.64 -26.76
N SER A 403 -1.73 12.46 -26.57
CA SER A 403 -0.82 13.55 -26.24
C SER A 403 -0.74 14.63 -27.33
N GLN A 404 -0.75 14.25 -28.62
CA GLN A 404 -0.76 15.20 -29.74
C GLN A 404 -2.10 15.95 -29.88
N ARG A 405 -3.18 15.39 -29.32
CA ARG A 405 -4.50 16.01 -29.27
C ARG A 405 -4.72 16.85 -28.01
N GLY A 406 -3.78 16.84 -27.06
CA GLY A 406 -4.01 17.40 -25.73
C GLY A 406 -5.09 16.67 -24.93
N PHE A 407 -5.34 15.39 -25.25
CA PHE A 407 -6.36 14.58 -24.61
C PHE A 407 -5.74 13.71 -23.51
N HIS A 408 -6.04 13.98 -22.25
CA HIS A 408 -5.48 13.22 -21.12
C HIS A 408 -6.36 12.01 -20.79
N ARG A 409 -6.34 10.98 -21.64
CA ARG A 409 -7.25 9.83 -21.53
C ARG A 409 -7.27 9.18 -20.15
N ALA A 410 -6.10 8.93 -19.57
CA ALA A 410 -6.00 8.30 -18.25
C ALA A 410 -6.49 9.23 -17.12
N GLU A 411 -6.58 10.54 -17.36
CA GLU A 411 -7.23 11.48 -16.44
C GLU A 411 -8.77 11.42 -16.57
N LEU A 412 -9.27 11.29 -17.80
CA LEU A 412 -10.68 11.42 -18.15
C LEU A 412 -11.47 10.10 -18.05
N LEU A 413 -10.83 8.96 -18.29
CA LEU A 413 -11.45 7.64 -18.33
C LEU A 413 -10.78 6.68 -17.33
N GLN A 414 -11.55 6.19 -16.37
CA GLN A 414 -11.13 5.21 -15.37
C GLN A 414 -11.37 3.79 -15.88
N GLN A 415 -10.55 2.83 -15.44
CA GLN A 415 -10.78 1.41 -15.76
C GLN A 415 -12.06 0.91 -15.06
N ILE A 416 -12.26 1.26 -13.79
CA ILE A 416 -13.53 1.14 -13.05
C ILE A 416 -14.02 2.56 -12.74
N PRO A 417 -15.10 3.04 -13.36
CA PRO A 417 -15.62 4.40 -13.15
C PRO A 417 -16.20 4.61 -11.75
N GLU A 418 -15.92 5.75 -11.13
CA GLU A 418 -16.40 6.13 -9.78
C GLU A 418 -17.92 6.03 -9.56
N PRO A 419 -18.81 6.46 -10.48
CA PRO A 419 -20.26 6.43 -10.26
C PRO A 419 -20.89 5.04 -10.49
N THR A 420 -20.17 3.95 -10.21
CA THR A 420 -20.65 2.57 -10.48
C THR A 420 -20.65 1.70 -9.23
N LEU A 421 -21.49 0.66 -9.22
CA LEU A 421 -21.52 -0.32 -8.13
C LEU A 421 -20.16 -0.98 -7.92
N SER A 422 -19.45 -1.29 -9.01
CA SER A 422 -18.14 -1.92 -8.93
C SER A 422 -17.12 -1.05 -8.18
N HIS A 423 -17.11 0.27 -8.41
CA HIS A 423 -16.28 1.18 -7.62
C HIS A 423 -16.71 1.22 -6.15
N GLN A 424 -18.03 1.32 -5.89
CA GLN A 424 -18.58 1.31 -4.54
C GLN A 424 -18.25 0.04 -3.74
N LEU A 425 -18.00 -1.09 -4.40
CA LEU A 425 -17.59 -2.35 -3.79
C LEU A 425 -16.08 -2.45 -3.59
N VAL A 426 -15.28 -2.00 -4.57
CA VAL A 426 -13.82 -2.22 -4.59
C VAL A 426 -13.03 -1.09 -3.91
N TYR A 427 -13.35 0.18 -4.18
CA TYR A 427 -12.65 1.33 -3.58
C TYR A 427 -12.62 1.32 -2.03
N PRO A 428 -13.65 0.83 -1.30
CA PRO A 428 -13.60 0.67 0.16
C PRO A 428 -12.46 -0.18 0.70
N TYR A 429 -11.83 -1.04 -0.12
CA TYR A 429 -10.61 -1.76 0.29
C TYR A 429 -9.48 -0.81 0.68
N ARG A 430 -9.51 0.47 0.27
CA ARG A 430 -8.62 1.54 0.75
C ARG A 430 -8.56 1.63 2.29
N SER A 431 -9.63 1.24 2.99
CA SER A 431 -9.70 1.24 4.46
C SER A 431 -8.64 0.32 5.09
N ASP A 432 -8.03 -0.57 4.29
CA ASP A 432 -6.86 -1.33 4.72
C ASP A 432 -5.65 -0.47 4.98
N SER A 433 -5.38 0.53 4.15
CA SER A 433 -4.32 1.51 4.41
C SER A 433 -4.58 2.29 5.68
N GLU A 434 -5.81 2.79 5.88
CA GLU A 434 -6.20 3.52 7.09
C GLU A 434 -6.00 2.66 8.35
N SER A 435 -6.33 1.37 8.27
CA SER A 435 -6.11 0.41 9.34
C SER A 435 -4.62 0.16 9.61
N VAL A 436 -3.76 0.06 8.58
CA VAL A 436 -2.30 -0.01 8.76
C VAL A 436 -1.78 1.23 9.47
N HIS A 437 -2.21 2.42 9.03
CA HIS A 437 -1.76 3.68 9.62
C HIS A 437 -2.21 3.82 11.07
N SER A 438 -3.45 3.43 11.38
CA SER A 438 -3.95 3.41 12.75
C SER A 438 -3.13 2.48 13.64
N GLN A 439 -2.79 1.28 13.16
CA GLN A 439 -1.91 0.35 13.88
C GLN A 439 -0.48 0.92 14.04
N PHE A 440 0.03 1.60 13.02
CA PHE A 440 1.34 2.25 13.06
C PHE A 440 1.37 3.36 14.12
N ASP A 441 0.37 4.24 14.15
CA ASP A 441 0.23 5.27 15.17
C ASP A 441 0.09 4.70 16.59
N LEU A 442 -0.67 3.61 16.75
CA LEU A 442 -0.84 2.93 18.04
C LEU A 442 0.43 2.20 18.51
N SER A 443 1.34 1.86 17.57
CA SER A 443 2.65 1.29 17.86
C SER A 443 3.67 2.31 18.35
N LEU A 444 3.33 3.61 18.31
CA LEU A 444 4.20 4.70 18.69
C LEU A 444 3.85 5.21 20.09
N TRP A 445 4.86 5.34 20.96
CA TRP A 445 4.71 6.01 22.26
C TRP A 445 4.18 7.44 22.07
N ASN A 446 3.08 7.78 22.76
CA ASN A 446 2.37 9.06 22.61
C ASN A 446 1.97 9.40 21.15
N ARG A 447 1.80 8.39 20.29
CA ARG A 447 1.54 8.54 18.85
C ARG A 447 2.56 9.46 18.16
N ARG A 448 3.83 9.30 18.53
CA ARG A 448 4.98 10.04 17.98
C ARG A 448 6.09 9.08 17.63
N MET A 449 6.74 9.36 16.50
CA MET A 449 7.92 8.63 16.06
C MET A 449 8.96 8.55 17.20
N ILE A 450 9.55 7.37 17.41
CA ILE A 450 10.46 7.11 18.54
C ILE A 450 11.94 7.03 18.12
N ALA A 451 12.24 7.55 16.93
CA ALA A 451 13.57 7.60 16.34
C ALA A 451 13.78 8.95 15.64
N TYR A 452 15.01 9.46 15.71
CA TYR A 452 15.41 10.73 15.10
C TYR A 452 16.22 10.45 13.83
N GLY A 453 15.90 11.14 12.73
CA GLY A 453 16.50 10.95 11.41
C GLY A 453 15.89 9.78 10.61
N VAL A 454 15.85 9.95 9.29
CA VAL A 454 15.18 9.01 8.35
C VAL A 454 15.66 7.57 8.53
N GLU A 455 16.97 7.33 8.52
CA GLU A 455 17.53 5.97 8.62
C GLU A 455 17.12 5.22 9.89
N ARG A 456 17.14 5.90 11.05
CA ARG A 456 16.74 5.26 12.31
C ARG A 456 15.23 5.06 12.39
N GLN A 457 14.46 5.91 11.72
CA GLN A 457 13.02 5.74 11.59
C GLN A 457 12.69 4.58 10.65
N LYS A 458 13.46 4.41 9.57
CA LYS A 458 13.36 3.27 8.65
C LYS A 458 13.52 1.93 9.38
N VAL A 459 14.50 1.82 10.29
CA VAL A 459 14.65 0.63 11.17
C VAL A 459 13.40 0.38 12.02
N PHE A 460 12.74 1.43 12.53
CA PHE A 460 11.49 1.29 13.29
C PHE A 460 10.33 0.85 12.38
N VAL A 461 10.21 1.43 11.19
CA VAL A 461 9.18 1.08 10.20
C VAL A 461 9.34 -0.37 9.75
N LEU A 462 10.57 -0.82 9.51
CA LEU A 462 10.89 -2.24 9.26
C LEU A 462 10.44 -3.10 10.44
N GLY A 463 10.81 -2.74 11.67
CA GLY A 463 10.37 -3.43 12.88
C GLY A 463 8.84 -3.53 12.98
N PHE A 464 8.12 -2.45 12.64
CA PHE A 464 6.66 -2.44 12.59
C PHE A 464 6.14 -3.44 11.57
N ALA A 465 6.64 -3.39 10.34
CA ALA A 465 6.22 -4.30 9.27
C ALA A 465 6.50 -5.77 9.62
N LEU A 466 7.68 -6.07 10.16
CA LEU A 466 8.05 -7.39 10.68
C LEU A 466 7.07 -7.88 11.76
N SER A 467 6.71 -7.03 12.71
CA SER A 467 5.79 -7.40 13.81
C SER A 467 4.36 -7.71 13.33
N GLN A 468 3.89 -6.99 12.30
CA GLN A 468 2.58 -7.23 11.70
C GLN A 468 2.60 -8.52 10.87
N ASN A 469 3.64 -8.71 10.05
CA ASN A 469 3.75 -9.91 9.21
C ASN A 469 3.98 -11.18 10.04
N ALA A 470 4.73 -11.10 11.15
CA ALA A 470 4.87 -12.19 12.11
C ALA A 470 3.51 -12.61 12.70
N THR A 471 2.70 -11.61 13.06
CA THR A 471 1.34 -11.83 13.56
C THR A 471 0.49 -12.51 12.48
N SER A 472 0.49 -11.98 11.25
CA SER A 472 -0.25 -12.59 10.13
C SER A 472 0.18 -14.03 9.84
N HIS A 473 1.49 -14.28 9.81
CA HIS A 473 2.07 -15.59 9.56
C HIS A 473 1.59 -16.64 10.58
N GLN A 474 1.60 -16.30 11.86
CA GLN A 474 1.18 -17.25 12.91
C GLN A 474 -0.32 -17.50 12.90
N VAL A 475 -1.17 -16.48 12.63
CA VAL A 475 -2.61 -16.69 12.46
C VAL A 475 -2.89 -17.61 11.29
N PHE A 476 -2.18 -17.43 10.17
CA PHE A 476 -2.31 -18.30 9.01
C PHE A 476 -1.94 -19.75 9.34
N ARG A 477 -0.78 -19.98 9.97
CA ARG A 477 -0.35 -21.33 10.37
C ARG A 477 -1.34 -22.00 11.33
N ALA A 478 -1.86 -21.26 12.30
CA ALA A 478 -2.85 -21.79 13.24
C ALA A 478 -4.13 -22.24 12.51
N ARG A 479 -4.58 -21.47 11.51
CA ARG A 479 -5.75 -21.84 10.69
C ARG A 479 -5.49 -23.08 9.83
N GLN A 480 -4.32 -23.18 9.20
CA GLN A 480 -3.96 -24.36 8.42
C GLN A 480 -3.93 -25.63 9.29
N ASN A 481 -3.31 -25.55 10.47
CA ASN A 481 -3.27 -26.67 11.40
C ASN A 481 -4.68 -27.09 11.85
N ALA A 482 -5.56 -26.13 12.15
CA ALA A 482 -6.95 -26.42 12.51
C ALA A 482 -7.71 -27.10 11.37
N GLN A 483 -7.53 -26.64 10.12
CA GLN A 483 -8.15 -27.25 8.94
C GLN A 483 -7.64 -28.67 8.68
N GLN A 484 -6.34 -28.93 8.90
CA GLN A 484 -5.77 -30.27 8.75
C GLN A 484 -6.34 -31.24 9.81
N VAL A 485 -6.41 -30.82 11.07
CA VAL A 485 -6.98 -31.65 12.15
C VAL A 485 -8.44 -32.01 11.85
N SER A 486 -9.25 -31.05 11.38
CA SER A 486 -10.65 -31.31 11.01
C SER A 486 -10.83 -32.17 9.75
N ALA A 487 -9.82 -32.27 8.87
CA ALA A 487 -9.88 -33.12 7.69
C ALA A 487 -9.43 -34.58 7.97
N THR A 488 -8.72 -34.79 9.08
CA THR A 488 -8.23 -36.10 9.54
C THR A 488 -9.11 -36.75 10.62
N ALA A 489 -10.08 -36.00 11.15
CA ALA A 489 -11.10 -36.48 12.08
C ALA A 489 -12.40 -36.76 11.30
#